data_AF-A0A428WWR9-F1
#
_entry.id   AF-A0A428WWR9-F1
#
_cell.length_a   1.000
_cell.length_b   1.000
_cell.length_c   1.000
_cell.angle_alpha   90.00
_cell.angle_beta   90.00
_cell.angle_gamma   90.00
#
_symmetry.space_group_name_H-M   'P 1'
#
loop_
_entity.id
_entity.type
_entity.pdbx_description
1 polymer ?
#
loop_
_entity_poly.entity_id
_entity_poly.type
_entity_poly.pdbx_seq_one_letter_code
_entity_poly.pdbx_strand_id
1 'polypeptide(L)'
;MVSEELPALPAAELFAGSFADIVGAAVRSVILHGSLSAGGFRAGRSDIDVLAVIDGGLTDARVAAVERLVRRADIGDAAGLDLHVVTAEVAGAPSRAPALELHIGRSDRSSIELEVERRVAASPDLPAELSMARADGRALRGAAPREVIAPVPADWIVDRGRHWLLTWRSLTDDAESAVFMVLTACRIWRFAVEHVHCGKAQAAEWALGRDPSLTVVRQAAQQHEHGRAGVIAEQDIADLLDTVLRETARPR
;
A
#
# COMPACT_ATOMS: atom_id res chain seq x y z
N MET A 1 -6.02 -22.28 20.11
CA MET A 1 -5.71 -22.11 18.68
C MET A 1 -4.31 -21.54 18.61
N VAL A 2 -3.34 -22.36 18.18
CA VAL A 2 -2.01 -21.86 17.86
C VAL A 2 -2.21 -20.97 16.63
N SER A 3 -1.91 -19.68 16.73
CA SER A 3 -1.86 -18.83 15.54
C SER A 3 -0.84 -19.47 14.61
N GLU A 4 -1.27 -19.97 13.44
CA GLU A 4 -0.31 -20.32 12.39
C GLU A 4 0.49 -19.05 12.11
N GLU A 5 1.78 -19.05 12.45
CA GLU A 5 2.67 -17.96 12.09
C GLU A 5 2.77 -17.95 10.57
N LEU A 6 2.28 -16.87 9.96
CA LEU A 6 2.37 -16.66 8.51
C LEU A 6 3.85 -16.63 8.11
N PRO A 7 4.31 -17.50 7.20
CA PRO A 7 5.71 -17.52 6.74
C PRO A 7 6.22 -16.18 6.21
N ALA A 8 5.34 -15.33 5.66
CA ALA A 8 5.66 -13.99 5.22
C ALA A 8 6.19 -13.06 6.33
N LEU A 9 5.79 -13.23 7.60
CA LEU A 9 6.26 -12.34 8.67
C LEU A 9 7.73 -12.61 9.03
N PRO A 10 8.17 -13.87 9.30
CA PRO A 10 9.60 -14.17 9.41
C PRO A 10 10.40 -13.76 8.18
N ALA A 11 9.85 -13.92 6.97
CA ALA A 11 10.49 -13.48 5.73
C ALA A 11 10.71 -11.96 5.70
N ALA A 12 9.70 -11.16 6.10
CA ALA A 12 9.81 -9.72 6.24
C ALA A 12 10.87 -9.31 7.29
N GLU A 13 10.95 -10.01 8.42
CA GLU A 13 11.95 -9.76 9.46
C GLU A 13 13.39 -10.07 8.99
N LEU A 14 13.58 -11.12 8.20
CA LEU A 14 14.87 -11.46 7.57
C LEU A 14 15.27 -10.44 6.50
N PHE A 15 14.31 -10.04 5.66
CA PHE A 15 14.52 -8.99 4.68
C PHE A 15 14.92 -7.67 5.35
N ALA A 16 14.21 -7.25 6.39
CA ALA A 16 14.51 -6.03 7.12
C ALA A 16 15.91 -6.05 7.77
N GLY A 17 16.35 -7.20 8.29
CA GLY A 17 17.73 -7.38 8.77
C GLY A 17 18.75 -7.21 7.65
N SER A 18 18.55 -7.90 6.52
CA SER A 18 19.47 -7.82 5.37
C SER A 18 19.54 -6.42 4.76
N PHE A 19 18.42 -5.71 4.70
CA PHE A 19 18.38 -4.30 4.28
C PHE A 19 19.21 -3.43 5.23
N ALA A 20 19.03 -3.63 6.55
CA ALA A 20 19.77 -2.88 7.56
C ALA A 20 21.28 -3.13 7.47
N ASP A 21 21.72 -4.35 7.16
CA ASP A 21 23.14 -4.67 6.97
C ASP A 21 23.75 -3.94 5.76
N ILE A 22 22.99 -3.78 4.67
CA ILE A 22 23.43 -3.07 3.46
C ILE A 22 23.56 -1.56 3.71
N VAL A 23 22.57 -0.97 4.38
CA VAL A 23 22.49 0.48 4.58
C VAL A 23 23.31 0.93 5.79
N GLY A 24 23.40 0.09 6.82
CA GLY A 24 24.17 0.30 8.04
C GLY A 24 23.55 1.34 8.97
N ALA A 25 24.40 2.13 9.62
CA ALA A 25 23.99 3.11 10.64
C ALA A 25 23.07 4.23 10.13
N ALA A 26 22.86 4.34 8.81
CA ALA A 26 21.91 5.28 8.23
C ALA A 26 20.45 4.81 8.32
N VAL A 27 20.15 3.57 8.74
CA VAL A 27 18.76 3.13 8.91
C VAL A 27 18.16 3.75 10.18
N ARG A 28 17.09 4.53 10.02
CA ARG A 28 16.27 4.99 11.15
C ARG A 28 15.15 4.02 11.48
N SER A 29 14.50 3.47 10.46
CA SER A 29 13.45 2.48 10.63
C SER A 29 13.26 1.66 9.36
N VAL A 30 12.92 0.38 9.53
CA VAL A 30 12.39 -0.48 8.46
C VAL A 30 11.00 -0.92 8.91
N ILE A 31 9.98 -0.44 8.20
CA ILE A 31 8.59 -0.50 8.63
C ILE A 31 7.84 -1.46 7.72
N LEU A 32 7.31 -2.53 8.29
CA LEU A 32 6.28 -3.33 7.63
C LEU A 32 4.96 -2.58 7.68
N HIS A 33 4.24 -2.50 6.58
CA HIS A 33 2.88 -1.96 6.56
C HIS A 33 1.97 -2.81 5.66
N GLY A 34 0.86 -2.22 5.22
CA GLY A 34 -0.08 -2.88 4.33
C GLY A 34 -0.73 -4.10 4.96
N SER A 35 -1.03 -5.11 4.14
CA SER A 35 -1.94 -6.19 4.55
C SER A 35 -1.36 -7.10 5.63
N LEU A 36 -0.03 -7.30 5.63
CA LEU A 36 0.67 -8.12 6.63
C LEU A 36 0.73 -7.46 8.01
N SER A 37 0.87 -6.12 8.07
CA SER A 37 0.81 -5.40 9.34
C SER A 37 -0.64 -5.25 9.85
N ALA A 38 -1.59 -4.97 8.95
CA ALA A 38 -2.97 -4.64 9.31
C ALA A 38 -3.90 -5.85 9.52
N GLY A 39 -3.38 -7.08 9.46
CA GLY A 39 -4.16 -8.32 9.70
C GLY A 39 -5.07 -8.74 8.53
N GLY A 40 -4.80 -8.23 7.32
CA GLY A 40 -5.55 -8.55 6.10
C GLY A 40 -4.75 -9.36 5.08
N PHE A 41 -3.65 -9.99 5.50
CA PHE A 41 -2.73 -10.73 4.62
C PHE A 41 -3.36 -12.00 4.07
N ARG A 42 -3.04 -12.31 2.82
CA ARG A 42 -3.54 -13.47 2.11
C ARG A 42 -2.40 -14.20 1.42
N ALA A 43 -2.10 -15.41 1.89
CA ALA A 43 -1.11 -16.28 1.28
C ALA A 43 -1.33 -16.43 -0.24
N GLY A 44 -0.26 -16.31 -1.01
CA GLY A 44 -0.22 -16.37 -2.48
C GLY A 44 -0.90 -15.22 -3.20
N ARG A 45 -1.36 -14.18 -2.48
CA ARG A 45 -2.12 -13.05 -3.06
C ARG A 45 -1.69 -11.67 -2.57
N SER A 46 -1.25 -11.58 -1.33
CA SER A 46 -0.75 -10.35 -0.72
C SER A 46 0.75 -10.23 -0.89
N ASP A 47 1.22 -9.00 -1.06
CA ASP A 47 2.63 -8.67 -1.07
C ASP A 47 3.12 -8.37 0.36
N ILE A 48 4.44 -8.37 0.53
CA ILE A 48 5.10 -7.79 1.72
C ILE A 48 5.39 -6.33 1.40
N ASP A 49 4.71 -5.41 2.07
CA ASP A 49 4.87 -3.96 1.86
C ASP A 49 5.84 -3.38 2.91
N VAL A 50 6.96 -2.81 2.46
CA VAL A 50 8.02 -2.28 3.33
C VAL A 50 8.37 -0.83 2.99
N LEU A 51 8.33 0.03 4.00
CA LEU A 51 8.83 1.39 3.94
C LEU A 51 10.09 1.53 4.81
N ALA A 52 11.22 1.89 4.20
CA ALA A 52 12.46 2.19 4.91
C ALA A 52 12.69 3.71 5.00
N VAL A 53 13.01 4.18 6.21
CA VAL A 53 13.42 5.57 6.47
C VAL A 53 14.90 5.59 6.79
N ILE A 54 15.66 6.35 6.02
CA ILE A 54 17.13 6.41 6.11
C ILE A 54 17.65 7.84 6.28
N ASP A 55 18.83 7.99 6.88
CA ASP A 55 19.60 9.23 6.91
C ASP A 55 20.37 9.43 5.60
N GLY A 56 20.09 10.55 4.92
CA GLY A 56 20.69 10.85 3.61
C GLY A 56 20.22 9.92 2.50
N GLY A 57 20.84 10.04 1.32
CA GLY A 57 20.55 9.19 0.16
C GLY A 57 21.38 7.91 0.12
N LEU A 58 20.98 6.96 -0.71
CA LEU A 58 21.74 5.75 -1.00
C LEU A 58 22.83 6.04 -2.03
N THR A 59 24.00 5.43 -1.86
CA THR A 59 24.99 5.36 -2.94
C THR A 59 24.53 4.39 -4.02
N ASP A 60 25.02 4.54 -5.25
CA ASP A 60 24.66 3.60 -6.33
C ASP A 60 25.04 2.14 -6.01
N ALA A 61 26.13 1.94 -5.26
CA ALA A 61 26.53 0.61 -4.79
C ALA A 61 25.51 0.03 -3.81
N ARG A 62 24.95 0.85 -2.90
CA ARG A 62 23.88 0.43 -1.98
C ARG A 62 22.57 0.18 -2.72
N VAL A 63 22.19 1.04 -3.66
CA VAL A 63 21.00 0.81 -4.51
C VAL A 63 21.12 -0.54 -5.24
N ALA A 64 22.27 -0.82 -5.87
CA ALA A 64 22.48 -2.09 -6.56
C ALA A 64 22.49 -3.30 -5.60
N ALA A 65 22.95 -3.13 -4.36
CA ALA A 65 22.89 -4.19 -3.34
C ALA A 65 21.46 -4.45 -2.86
N VAL A 66 20.67 -3.39 -2.60
CA VAL A 66 19.26 -3.49 -2.23
C VAL A 66 18.45 -4.13 -3.35
N GLU A 67 18.69 -3.77 -4.61
CA GLU A 67 18.00 -4.40 -5.75
C GLU A 67 18.30 -5.90 -5.82
N ARG A 68 19.55 -6.33 -5.63
CA ARG A 68 19.90 -7.75 -5.56
C ARG A 68 19.24 -8.45 -4.36
N LEU A 69 19.11 -7.76 -3.23
CA LEU A 69 18.41 -8.28 -2.07
C LEU A 69 16.93 -8.52 -2.40
N VAL A 70 16.22 -7.52 -2.92
CA VAL A 70 14.79 -7.65 -3.28
C VAL A 70 14.58 -8.76 -4.31
N ARG A 71 15.41 -8.85 -5.35
CA ARG A 71 15.32 -9.93 -6.35
C ARG A 71 15.46 -11.34 -5.75
N ARG A 72 16.26 -11.50 -4.69
CA ARG A 72 16.61 -12.82 -4.12
C ARG A 72 15.93 -13.13 -2.79
N ALA A 73 15.19 -12.17 -2.24
CA ALA A 73 14.55 -12.32 -0.95
C ALA A 73 13.59 -13.51 -0.97
N ASP A 74 13.71 -14.38 0.03
CA ASP A 74 12.62 -15.27 0.38
C ASP A 74 11.46 -14.40 0.88
N ILE A 75 10.27 -14.63 0.32
CA ILE A 75 9.04 -13.89 0.69
C ILE A 75 8.01 -14.81 1.35
N GLY A 76 8.41 -16.03 1.72
CA GLY A 76 7.53 -17.01 2.34
C GLY A 76 6.34 -17.32 1.44
N ASP A 77 5.14 -17.08 1.94
CA ASP A 77 3.87 -17.30 1.24
C ASP A 77 3.28 -16.01 0.65
N ALA A 78 4.05 -14.93 0.51
CA ALA A 78 3.59 -13.73 -0.18
C ALA A 78 3.62 -13.88 -1.71
N ALA A 79 2.93 -12.99 -2.41
CA ALA A 79 2.89 -12.93 -3.88
C ALA A 79 3.96 -11.98 -4.47
N GLY A 80 4.60 -11.19 -3.63
CA GLY A 80 5.52 -10.14 -4.02
C GLY A 80 6.12 -9.43 -2.81
N LEU A 81 7.03 -8.51 -3.10
CA LEU A 81 7.72 -7.66 -2.13
C LEU A 81 7.82 -6.26 -2.71
N ASP A 82 7.22 -5.29 -2.04
CA ASP A 82 7.23 -3.89 -2.44
C ASP A 82 8.05 -3.08 -1.43
N LEU A 83 9.14 -2.48 -1.89
CA LEU A 83 10.04 -1.68 -1.06
C LEU A 83 10.00 -0.22 -1.51
N HIS A 84 9.62 0.67 -0.60
CA HIS A 84 9.85 2.10 -0.71
C HIS A 84 10.96 2.54 0.25
N VAL A 85 11.89 3.37 -0.23
CA VAL A 85 12.94 4.00 0.60
C VAL A 85 12.81 5.51 0.51
N VAL A 86 12.74 6.16 1.67
CA VAL A 86 12.68 7.62 1.80
C VAL A 86 13.73 8.12 2.76
N THR A 87 14.14 9.37 2.59
CA THR A 87 15.03 10.02 3.55
C THR A 87 14.25 10.45 4.80
N ALA A 88 14.96 10.60 5.92
CA ALA A 88 14.42 11.12 7.16
C ALA A 88 13.90 12.56 7.03
N GLU A 89 14.45 13.35 6.11
CA GLU A 89 13.95 14.68 5.76
C GLU A 89 12.56 14.60 5.13
N VAL A 90 12.38 13.71 4.14
CA VAL A 90 11.09 13.48 3.48
C VAL A 90 10.05 12.94 4.47
N ALA A 91 10.42 11.96 5.30
CA ALA A 91 9.50 11.37 6.27
C ALA A 91 9.17 12.34 7.42
N GLY A 92 10.13 13.17 7.84
CA GLY A 92 9.98 14.14 8.93
C GLY A 92 9.25 15.43 8.52
N ALA A 93 9.25 15.78 7.23
CA ALA A 93 8.50 16.90 6.68
C ALA A 93 7.86 16.54 5.32
N PRO A 94 6.80 15.69 5.31
CA PRO A 94 6.14 15.28 4.08
C PRO A 94 5.59 16.46 3.28
N SER A 95 5.65 16.35 1.96
CA SER A 95 5.00 17.29 1.02
C SER A 95 3.93 16.57 0.19
N ARG A 96 3.26 17.27 -0.73
CA ARG A 96 2.24 16.66 -1.61
C ARG A 96 2.82 15.74 -2.68
N ALA A 97 4.08 15.91 -3.03
CA ALA A 97 4.79 15.07 -3.99
C ALA A 97 6.26 14.99 -3.57
N PRO A 98 6.55 14.29 -2.45
CA PRO A 98 7.90 14.20 -1.92
C PRO A 98 8.82 13.44 -2.88
N ALA A 99 10.11 13.69 -2.75
CA ALA A 99 11.11 12.86 -3.43
C ALA A 99 11.12 11.44 -2.84
N LEU A 100 11.33 10.46 -3.69
CA LEU A 100 11.48 9.06 -3.34
C LEU A 100 12.91 8.64 -3.68
N GLU A 101 13.64 8.06 -2.72
CA GLU A 101 15.03 7.66 -2.94
C GLU A 101 15.10 6.40 -3.82
N LEU A 102 14.24 5.42 -3.53
CA LEU A 102 14.20 4.14 -4.25
C LEU A 102 12.84 3.49 -4.08
N HIS A 103 12.25 3.01 -5.17
CA HIS A 103 11.18 2.01 -5.14
C HIS A 103 11.63 0.76 -5.89
N ILE A 104 11.34 -0.40 -5.30
CA ILE A 104 11.51 -1.69 -5.94
C ILE A 104 10.29 -2.56 -5.65
N GLY A 105 9.48 -2.80 -6.68
CA GLY A 105 8.40 -3.77 -6.64
C GLY A 105 8.84 -5.08 -7.27
N ARG A 106 8.73 -6.19 -6.54
CA ARG A 106 8.84 -7.55 -7.08
C ARG A 106 7.47 -8.21 -7.04
N SER A 107 7.05 -8.78 -8.17
CA SER A 107 5.82 -9.57 -8.24
C SER A 107 6.11 -10.90 -8.91
N ASP A 108 5.80 -11.98 -8.20
CA ASP A 108 5.99 -13.35 -8.67
C ASP A 108 4.78 -13.80 -9.54
N ARG A 109 3.80 -12.91 -9.77
CA ARG A 109 2.57 -13.17 -10.54
C ARG A 109 2.48 -12.42 -11.86
N SER A 110 3.33 -11.42 -12.10
CA SER A 110 3.27 -10.56 -13.31
C SER A 110 4.35 -10.93 -14.33
N SER A 111 4.10 -10.56 -15.58
CA SER A 111 5.11 -10.66 -16.65
C SER A 111 6.30 -9.73 -16.43
N ILE A 112 6.08 -8.61 -15.73
CA ILE A 112 7.12 -7.73 -15.21
C ILE A 112 7.46 -8.24 -13.80
N GLU A 113 8.59 -8.95 -13.68
CA GLU A 113 9.04 -9.55 -12.43
C GLU A 113 9.58 -8.50 -11.44
N LEU A 114 10.20 -7.43 -11.95
CA LEU A 114 10.77 -6.37 -11.12
C LEU A 114 10.59 -4.98 -11.73
N GLU A 115 10.04 -4.07 -10.94
CA GLU A 115 9.97 -2.63 -11.16
C GLU A 115 11.02 -1.93 -10.30
N VAL A 116 11.73 -0.94 -10.85
CA VAL A 116 12.78 -0.21 -10.13
C VAL A 116 12.73 1.27 -10.51
N GLU A 117 12.44 2.12 -9.53
CA GLU A 117 12.52 3.58 -9.67
C GLU A 117 13.58 4.14 -8.73
N ARG A 118 14.47 5.01 -9.23
CA ARG A 118 15.60 5.55 -8.45
C ARG A 118 15.53 7.06 -8.44
N ARG A 119 15.59 7.65 -7.24
CA ARG A 119 15.69 9.11 -7.03
C ARG A 119 14.61 9.89 -7.80
N VAL A 120 13.37 9.44 -7.65
CA VAL A 120 12.21 10.09 -8.26
C VAL A 120 12.02 11.43 -7.56
N ALA A 121 12.06 12.53 -8.32
CA ALA A 121 12.02 13.88 -7.77
C ALA A 121 10.68 14.23 -7.12
N ALA A 122 9.59 13.62 -7.59
CA ALA A 122 8.23 13.89 -7.12
C ALA A 122 7.35 12.65 -7.24
N SER A 123 7.01 12.03 -6.12
CA SER A 123 6.10 10.88 -6.03
C SER A 123 4.78 11.30 -5.34
N PRO A 124 3.71 11.59 -6.09
CA PRO A 124 2.44 12.05 -5.52
C PRO A 124 1.64 10.95 -4.80
N ASP A 125 2.02 9.67 -4.94
CA ASP A 125 1.42 8.55 -4.21
C ASP A 125 2.04 8.31 -2.83
N LEU A 126 3.32 8.68 -2.66
CA LEU A 126 4.07 8.47 -1.44
C LEU A 126 3.40 9.05 -0.15
N PRO A 127 2.67 10.18 -0.16
CA PRO A 127 1.97 10.64 1.04
C PRO A 127 0.94 9.63 1.59
N ALA A 128 0.25 8.87 0.73
CA ALA A 128 -0.68 7.84 1.17
C ALA A 128 0.06 6.68 1.85
N GLU A 129 1.17 6.24 1.26
CA GLU A 129 2.09 5.23 1.80
C GLU A 129 2.61 5.62 3.20
N LEU A 130 3.18 6.83 3.32
CA LEU A 130 3.69 7.39 4.58
C LEU A 130 2.58 7.43 5.65
N SER A 131 1.36 7.83 5.26
CA SER A 131 0.24 7.90 6.18
C SER A 131 -0.18 6.51 6.68
N MET A 132 -0.28 5.52 5.80
CA MET A 132 -0.60 4.14 6.15
C MET A 132 0.47 3.53 7.06
N ALA A 133 1.75 3.66 6.68
CA ALA A 133 2.88 3.15 7.46
C ALA A 133 2.96 3.81 8.85
N ARG A 134 2.65 5.10 8.95
CA ARG A 134 2.59 5.80 10.25
C ARG A 134 1.44 5.33 11.13
N ALA A 135 0.27 5.07 10.54
CA ALA A 135 -0.93 4.71 11.26
C ALA A 135 -0.88 3.27 11.80
N ASP A 136 -0.60 2.32 10.91
CA ASP A 136 -0.78 0.87 11.14
C ASP A 136 0.50 0.06 10.90
N GLY A 137 1.62 0.73 10.59
CA GLY A 137 2.89 0.07 10.37
C GLY A 137 3.52 -0.46 11.65
N ARG A 138 4.33 -1.50 11.49
CA ARG A 138 5.15 -2.12 12.54
C ARG A 138 6.62 -1.95 12.18
N ALA A 139 7.38 -1.32 13.08
CA ALA A 139 8.84 -1.31 12.94
C ALA A 139 9.39 -2.72 13.10
N LEU A 140 10.04 -3.24 12.07
CA LEU A 140 10.81 -4.48 12.11
C LEU A 140 12.24 -4.21 12.58
N ARG A 141 12.77 -3.02 12.30
CA ARG A 141 14.06 -2.51 12.78
C ARG A 141 13.93 -1.02 13.08
N GLY A 142 14.72 -0.52 14.03
CA GLY A 142 14.81 0.91 14.34
C GLY A 142 13.60 1.47 15.10
N ALA A 143 13.38 2.77 14.97
CA ALA A 143 12.37 3.50 15.72
C ALA A 143 10.94 3.21 15.22
N ALA A 144 9.93 3.44 16.07
CA ALA A 144 8.54 3.22 15.71
C ALA A 144 8.08 4.19 14.61
N PRO A 145 7.11 3.82 13.75
CA PRO A 145 6.73 4.64 12.59
C PRO A 145 6.33 6.08 12.96
N ARG A 146 5.66 6.28 14.10
CA ARG A 146 5.22 7.60 14.56
C ARG A 146 6.36 8.51 15.03
N GLU A 147 7.54 7.94 15.30
CA GLU A 147 8.73 8.69 15.72
C GLU A 147 9.54 9.18 14.52
N VAL A 148 9.41 8.53 13.35
CA VAL A 148 10.19 8.84 12.15
C VAL A 148 9.37 9.40 11.00
N ILE A 149 8.05 9.22 11.01
CA ILE A 149 7.11 9.78 10.03
C ILE A 149 6.25 10.83 10.70
N ALA A 150 6.34 12.08 10.23
CA ALA A 150 5.47 13.16 10.68
C ALA A 150 4.03 12.95 10.18
N PRO A 151 3.02 13.53 10.86
CA PRO A 151 1.64 13.45 10.38
C PRO A 151 1.48 13.94 8.94
N VAL A 152 0.83 13.14 8.09
CA VAL A 152 0.49 13.52 6.72
C VAL A 152 -0.92 14.13 6.74
N PRO A 153 -1.14 15.33 6.16
CA PRO A 153 -2.46 15.93 6.06
C PRO A 153 -3.47 15.03 5.35
N ALA A 154 -4.62 14.81 5.99
CA ALA A 154 -5.65 13.91 5.46
C ALA A 154 -6.19 14.37 4.11
N ASP A 155 -6.26 15.68 3.87
CA ASP A 155 -6.75 16.24 2.62
C ASP A 155 -5.85 15.89 1.42
N TRP A 156 -4.55 15.68 1.62
CA TRP A 156 -3.65 15.24 0.56
C TRP A 156 -3.94 13.81 0.11
N ILE A 157 -4.27 12.93 1.07
CA ILE A 157 -4.61 11.53 0.81
C ILE A 157 -5.97 11.44 0.12
N VAL A 158 -6.94 12.24 0.56
CA VAL A 158 -8.25 12.33 -0.08
C VAL A 158 -8.11 12.88 -1.50
N ASP A 159 -7.36 13.97 -1.70
CA ASP A 159 -7.12 14.53 -3.04
C ASP A 159 -6.45 13.50 -3.97
N ARG A 160 -5.47 12.74 -3.47
CA ARG A 160 -4.79 11.70 -4.27
C ARG A 160 -5.71 10.52 -4.56
N GLY A 161 -6.49 10.06 -3.59
CA GLY A 161 -7.52 9.04 -3.80
C GLY A 161 -8.52 9.46 -4.87
N ARG A 162 -9.00 10.71 -4.83
CA ARG A 162 -9.88 11.27 -5.85
C ARG A 162 -9.26 11.30 -7.24
N HIS A 163 -7.97 11.60 -7.35
CA HIS A 163 -7.26 11.51 -8.62
C HIS A 163 -7.36 10.09 -9.20
N TRP A 164 -7.08 9.05 -8.41
CA TRP A 164 -7.20 7.66 -8.88
C TRP A 164 -8.64 7.28 -9.24
N LEU A 165 -9.63 7.69 -8.45
CA LEU A 165 -11.04 7.48 -8.79
C LEU A 165 -11.40 8.10 -10.15
N LEU A 166 -10.92 9.33 -10.44
CA LEU A 166 -11.13 10.00 -11.72
C LEU A 166 -10.42 9.28 -12.87
N THR A 167 -9.18 8.84 -12.66
CA THR A 167 -8.41 8.07 -13.65
C THR A 167 -9.08 6.73 -13.97
N TRP A 168 -9.63 6.03 -12.97
CA TRP A 168 -10.29 4.74 -13.17
C TRP A 168 -11.66 4.85 -13.84
N ARG A 169 -12.32 6.02 -13.84
CA ARG A 169 -13.57 6.20 -14.59
C ARG A 169 -13.42 5.95 -16.10
N SER A 170 -12.21 6.03 -16.65
CA SER A 170 -11.94 5.70 -18.06
C SER A 170 -11.40 4.29 -18.28
N LEU A 171 -11.33 3.46 -17.22
CA LEU A 171 -10.71 2.12 -17.24
C LEU A 171 -11.62 1.07 -16.58
N THR A 172 -12.93 1.32 -16.53
CA THR A 172 -13.90 0.46 -15.83
C THR A 172 -14.10 -0.90 -16.51
N ASP A 173 -13.66 -1.03 -17.76
CA ASP A 173 -13.68 -2.25 -18.57
C ASP A 173 -12.54 -3.24 -18.25
N ASP A 174 -11.55 -2.83 -17.44
CA ASP A 174 -10.47 -3.70 -16.96
C ASP A 174 -10.98 -4.69 -15.89
N ALA A 175 -11.42 -5.85 -16.36
CA ALA A 175 -11.90 -6.94 -15.53
C ALA A 175 -10.85 -7.49 -14.56
N GLU A 176 -9.55 -7.40 -14.88
CA GLU A 176 -8.48 -7.88 -13.99
C GLU A 176 -8.31 -6.94 -12.79
N SER A 177 -8.53 -5.65 -12.99
CA SER A 177 -8.42 -4.63 -11.95
C SER A 177 -9.74 -4.32 -11.23
N ALA A 178 -10.89 -4.83 -11.69
CA ALA A 178 -12.23 -4.52 -11.15
C ALA A 178 -12.33 -4.67 -9.63
N VAL A 179 -11.89 -5.81 -9.08
CA VAL A 179 -11.90 -6.06 -7.62
C VAL A 179 -11.00 -5.07 -6.89
N PHE A 180 -9.83 -4.78 -7.45
CA PHE A 180 -8.88 -3.83 -6.88
C PHE A 180 -9.46 -2.40 -6.85
N MET A 181 -10.05 -1.94 -7.96
CA MET A 181 -10.68 -0.63 -8.08
C MET A 181 -11.81 -0.47 -7.04
N VAL A 182 -12.74 -1.42 -6.98
CA VAL A 182 -13.89 -1.37 -6.05
C VAL A 182 -13.44 -1.30 -4.59
N LEU A 183 -12.53 -2.19 -4.19
CA LEU A 183 -12.08 -2.26 -2.80
C LEU A 183 -11.20 -1.06 -2.42
N THR A 184 -10.41 -0.54 -3.35
CA THR A 184 -9.63 0.68 -3.12
C THR A 184 -10.52 1.90 -3.05
N ALA A 185 -11.57 1.99 -3.86
CA ALA A 185 -12.58 3.04 -3.76
C ALA A 185 -13.28 3.04 -2.40
N CYS A 186 -13.61 1.86 -1.85
CA CYS A 186 -14.15 1.75 -0.49
C CYS A 186 -13.16 2.24 0.58
N ARG A 187 -11.86 1.94 0.44
CA ARG A 187 -10.81 2.42 1.36
C ARG A 187 -10.70 3.95 1.30
N ILE A 188 -10.70 4.53 0.11
CA ILE A 188 -10.67 5.98 -0.11
C ILE A 188 -11.90 6.64 0.51
N TRP A 189 -13.09 6.07 0.29
CA TRP A 189 -14.34 6.57 0.84
C TRP A 189 -14.30 6.61 2.36
N ARG A 190 -13.91 5.50 3.00
CA ARG A 190 -13.83 5.43 4.46
C ARG A 190 -12.79 6.42 5.00
N PHE A 191 -11.61 6.50 4.40
CA PHE A 191 -10.58 7.44 4.84
C PHE A 191 -11.05 8.90 4.75
N ALA A 192 -11.80 9.25 3.71
CA ALA A 192 -12.34 10.59 3.54
C ALA A 192 -13.38 10.96 4.62
N VAL A 193 -14.14 9.99 5.12
CA VAL A 193 -15.19 10.21 6.13
C VAL A 193 -14.64 10.12 7.56
N GLU A 194 -13.80 9.12 7.83
CA GLU A 194 -13.39 8.77 9.20
C GLU A 194 -11.91 9.10 9.50
N HIS A 195 -11.11 9.42 8.49
CA HIS A 195 -9.64 9.56 8.60
C HIS A 195 -8.96 8.31 9.17
N VAL A 196 -9.53 7.14 8.90
CA VAL A 196 -9.05 5.83 9.35
C VAL A 196 -8.60 5.00 8.15
N HIS A 197 -7.35 4.57 8.17
CA HIS A 197 -6.85 3.55 7.26
C HIS A 197 -7.42 2.18 7.61
N CYS A 198 -7.64 1.34 6.61
CA CYS A 198 -8.17 -0.01 6.82
C CYS A 198 -7.80 -0.95 5.68
N GLY A 199 -7.95 -2.25 5.96
CA GLY A 199 -7.84 -3.31 4.95
C GLY A 199 -9.02 -3.35 3.99
N LYS A 200 -8.87 -4.10 2.89
CA LYS A 200 -9.88 -4.22 1.83
C LYS A 200 -11.22 -4.79 2.34
N ALA A 201 -11.19 -5.84 3.15
CA ALA A 201 -12.40 -6.45 3.71
C ALA A 201 -13.15 -5.49 4.65
N GLN A 202 -12.43 -4.85 5.57
CA GLN A 202 -12.99 -3.86 6.49
C GLN A 202 -13.61 -2.66 5.76
N ALA A 203 -12.98 -2.21 4.66
CA ALA A 203 -13.52 -1.14 3.83
C ALA A 203 -14.84 -1.54 3.15
N ALA A 204 -14.91 -2.78 2.63
CA ALA A 204 -16.12 -3.30 2.01
C ALA A 204 -17.26 -3.47 3.01
N GLU A 205 -16.98 -4.03 4.19
CA GLU A 205 -17.94 -4.14 5.29
C GLU A 205 -18.49 -2.78 5.71
N TRP A 206 -17.60 -1.80 5.86
CA TRP A 206 -17.99 -0.43 6.19
C TRP A 206 -18.90 0.19 5.13
N ALA A 207 -18.55 0.06 3.84
CA ALA A 207 -19.35 0.59 2.75
C ALA A 207 -20.73 -0.08 2.68
N LEU A 208 -20.80 -1.41 2.84
CA LEU A 208 -22.06 -2.17 2.88
C LEU A 208 -22.91 -1.86 4.12
N GLY A 209 -22.29 -1.48 5.24
CA GLY A 209 -22.99 -1.00 6.43
C GLY A 209 -23.67 0.35 6.21
N ARG A 210 -23.13 1.19 5.32
CA ARG A 210 -23.75 2.47 4.92
C ARG A 210 -24.84 2.29 3.87
N ASP A 211 -24.57 1.46 2.87
CA ASP A 211 -25.51 1.14 1.81
C ASP A 211 -25.46 -0.36 1.48
N PRO A 212 -26.40 -1.15 2.02
CA PRO A 212 -26.47 -2.58 1.74
C PRO A 212 -26.80 -2.92 0.28
N SER A 213 -27.28 -1.95 -0.51
CA SER A 213 -27.65 -2.12 -1.92
C SER A 213 -26.44 -2.11 -2.87
N LEU A 214 -25.24 -1.78 -2.38
CA LEU A 214 -23.98 -1.82 -3.13
C LEU A 214 -23.55 -3.27 -3.45
N THR A 215 -24.27 -3.92 -4.36
CA THR A 215 -24.01 -5.29 -4.83
C THR A 215 -22.60 -5.46 -5.39
N VAL A 216 -22.08 -4.45 -6.07
CA VAL A 216 -20.71 -4.37 -6.60
C VAL A 216 -19.64 -4.56 -5.52
N VAL A 217 -19.83 -3.94 -4.35
CA VAL A 217 -18.92 -4.06 -3.19
C VAL A 217 -18.99 -5.46 -2.62
N ARG A 218 -20.21 -6.02 -2.49
CA ARG A 218 -20.42 -7.38 -2.01
C ARG A 218 -19.76 -8.41 -2.93
N GLN A 219 -19.90 -8.24 -4.24
CA GLN A 219 -19.24 -9.09 -5.23
C GLN A 219 -17.73 -9.00 -5.08
N ALA A 220 -17.15 -7.79 -5.12
CA ALA A 220 -15.71 -7.59 -4.99
C ALA A 220 -15.13 -8.19 -3.70
N ALA A 221 -15.83 -8.02 -2.56
CA ALA A 221 -15.44 -8.64 -1.29
C ALA A 221 -15.43 -10.18 -1.38
N GLN A 222 -16.48 -10.79 -1.93
CA GLN A 222 -16.56 -12.24 -2.11
C GLN A 222 -15.47 -12.78 -3.04
N GLN A 223 -15.15 -12.07 -4.13
CA GLN A 223 -14.09 -12.47 -5.05
C GLN A 223 -12.72 -12.35 -4.40
N HIS A 224 -12.48 -11.27 -3.66
CA HIS A 224 -11.26 -11.08 -2.90
C HIS A 224 -11.08 -12.18 -1.84
N GLU A 225 -12.16 -12.58 -1.18
CA GLU A 225 -12.14 -13.59 -0.11
C GLU A 225 -12.06 -15.03 -0.58
N HIS A 226 -12.73 -15.37 -1.68
CA HIS A 226 -12.92 -16.77 -2.06
C HIS A 226 -12.38 -17.09 -3.45
N GLY A 227 -11.83 -16.09 -4.16
CA GLY A 227 -11.36 -16.26 -5.53
C GLY A 227 -12.46 -16.62 -6.53
N ARG A 228 -13.73 -16.33 -6.21
CA ARG A 228 -14.86 -16.66 -7.09
C ARG A 228 -14.85 -15.78 -8.34
N ALA A 229 -14.95 -16.41 -9.52
CA ALA A 229 -14.90 -15.74 -10.82
C ALA A 229 -16.29 -15.24 -11.25
N GLY A 230 -16.79 -14.19 -10.58
CA GLY A 230 -17.93 -13.41 -11.10
C GLY A 230 -17.44 -12.29 -12.00
N VAL A 231 -18.20 -11.90 -13.01
CA VAL A 231 -17.95 -10.63 -13.70
C VAL A 231 -18.60 -9.53 -12.86
N ILE A 232 -17.82 -8.53 -12.46
CA ILE A 232 -18.34 -7.29 -11.89
C ILE A 232 -18.69 -6.38 -13.06
N ALA A 233 -19.94 -5.90 -13.14
CA ALA A 233 -20.37 -5.10 -14.28
C ALA A 233 -19.67 -3.74 -14.27
N GLU A 234 -19.16 -3.33 -15.45
CA GLU A 234 -18.49 -2.05 -15.66
C GLU A 234 -19.31 -0.87 -15.12
N GLN A 235 -20.62 -0.85 -15.43
CA GLN A 235 -21.52 0.22 -15.00
C GLN A 235 -21.64 0.29 -13.47
N ASP A 236 -21.67 -0.86 -12.78
CA ASP A 236 -21.77 -0.87 -11.32
C ASP A 236 -20.47 -0.35 -10.67
N ILE A 237 -19.31 -0.59 -11.30
CA ILE A 237 -18.03 0.00 -10.88
C ILE A 237 -18.09 1.52 -11.07
N ALA A 238 -18.50 2.00 -12.24
CA ALA A 238 -18.64 3.42 -12.53
C ALA A 238 -19.57 4.13 -11.53
N ASP A 239 -20.74 3.55 -11.24
CA ASP A 239 -21.72 4.10 -10.29
C ASP A 239 -21.18 4.17 -8.86
N LEU A 240 -20.38 3.18 -8.44
CA LEU A 240 -19.66 3.22 -7.17
C LEU A 240 -18.61 4.35 -7.16
N LEU A 241 -17.76 4.43 -8.18
CA LEU A 241 -16.73 5.48 -8.27
C LEU A 241 -17.36 6.88 -8.19
N ASP A 242 -18.51 7.08 -8.85
CA ASP A 242 -19.27 8.32 -8.82
C ASP A 242 -19.81 8.66 -7.44
N THR A 243 -20.32 7.64 -6.74
CA THR A 243 -20.78 7.78 -5.37
C THR A 243 -19.64 8.22 -4.46
N VAL A 244 -18.49 7.53 -4.54
CA VAL A 244 -17.32 7.90 -3.73
C VAL A 244 -16.80 9.29 -4.10
N LEU A 245 -16.79 9.68 -5.38
CA LEU A 245 -16.39 11.02 -5.81
C LEU A 245 -17.32 12.12 -5.27
N ARG A 246 -18.62 11.86 -5.14
CA ARG A 246 -19.56 12.81 -4.51
C ARG A 246 -19.31 12.91 -3.01
N GLU A 247 -19.16 11.78 -2.33
CA GLU A 247 -18.99 11.71 -0.88
C GLU A 247 -17.63 12.26 -0.40
N THR A 248 -16.61 12.22 -1.27
CA THR A 248 -15.28 12.77 -0.98
C THR A 248 -15.10 14.22 -1.47
N ALA A 249 -16.14 14.87 -1.97
CA ALA A 249 -16.06 16.27 -2.37
C ALA A 249 -15.91 17.16 -1.12
N ARG A 250 -15.01 18.15 -1.18
CA ARG A 250 -14.87 19.14 -0.09
C ARG A 250 -16.19 19.92 0.05
N PRO A 251 -16.67 20.19 1.28
CA PRO A 251 -17.74 21.17 1.46
C PRO A 251 -17.31 22.49 0.84
N ARG A 252 -18.21 23.12 0.08
CA ARG A 252 -17.99 24.48 -0.45
C ARG A 252 -17.93 25.51 0.67
#